data_AF-A0A3P3T9C4-F1
#
_entry.id   AF-A0A3P3T9C4-F1
#
_cell.length_a   1.000
_cell.length_b   1.000
_cell.length_c   1.000
_cell.angle_alpha   90.00
_cell.angle_beta   90.00
_cell.angle_gamma   90.00
#
_symmetry.space_group_name_H-M   'P 1'
#
loop_
_entity.id
_entity.type
_entity.pdbx_description
1 polymer ?
#
loop_
_entity_poly.entity_id
_entity_poly.type
_entity_poly.pdbx_seq_one_letter_code
_entity_poly.pdbx_strand_id
1 'polypeptide(L)'
;MADASQSISKVLPPFSIWGVYASVAGRPVVWGKLVMRVLPDQRVQGTIQFRGTPIPIEGSWNESAQQIVFHSPYAAYSGHLTIYDDVQIQLRHLVLTGRLRMLPPPSLQAGEYGTWVATTDINLHRESTTKISYRIFRK
;
A
#
# COMPACT_ATOMS: atom_id res chain seq x y z
N MET A 1 13.81 3.37 35.25
CA MET A 1 13.78 4.03 33.94
C MET A 1 13.04 3.09 33.01
N ALA A 2 11.79 3.41 32.67
CA ALA A 2 10.99 2.59 31.77
C ALA A 2 11.33 3.02 30.34
N ASP A 3 12.00 2.16 29.60
CA ASP A 3 12.22 2.34 28.17
C ASP A 3 10.87 2.09 27.49
N ALA A 4 10.22 3.17 27.06
CA ALA A 4 9.00 3.07 26.27
C ALA A 4 9.42 2.69 24.86
N SER A 5 9.61 1.38 24.63
CA SER A 5 9.65 0.84 23.27
C SER A 5 8.31 1.17 22.62
N GLN A 6 8.23 2.30 21.93
CA GLN A 6 7.13 2.61 21.04
C GLN A 6 7.10 1.46 20.04
N SER A 7 6.14 0.55 20.19
CA SER A 7 5.81 -0.40 19.15
C SER A 7 5.36 0.44 17.95
N ILE A 8 6.29 0.73 17.04
CA ILE A 8 5.98 1.41 15.79
C ILE A 8 5.01 0.47 15.08
N SER A 9 3.73 0.84 15.08
CA SER A 9 2.69 0.05 14.47
C SER A 9 3.01 -0.01 12.98
N LYS A 10 3.42 -1.18 12.51
CA LYS A 10 3.85 -1.43 11.13
C LYS A 10 2.59 -1.53 10.25
N VAL A 11 1.87 -0.43 10.12
CA VAL A 11 0.51 -0.42 9.55
C VAL A 11 0.48 0.44 8.30
N LEU A 12 -0.25 -0.01 7.29
CA LEU A 12 -0.54 0.82 6.13
C LEU A 12 -1.42 2.02 6.53
N PRO A 13 -1.14 3.24 6.04
CA PRO A 13 -2.00 4.37 6.31
C PRO A 13 -3.43 4.13 5.77
N PRO A 14 -4.50 4.56 6.48
CA PRO A 14 -5.89 4.34 6.07
C PRO A 14 -6.22 4.89 4.68
N PHE A 15 -5.53 5.95 4.25
CA PHE A 15 -5.53 6.44 2.88
C PHE A 15 -4.11 6.85 2.51
N SER A 16 -3.61 6.40 1.36
CA SER A 16 -2.25 6.67 0.92
C SER A 16 -2.11 6.66 -0.62
N ILE A 17 -1.12 7.41 -1.11
CA ILE A 17 -0.76 7.49 -2.52
C ILE A 17 0.69 7.03 -2.65
N TRP A 18 0.94 6.14 -3.60
CA TRP A 18 2.22 5.47 -3.78
C TRP A 18 2.71 5.68 -5.21
N GLY A 19 4.00 5.91 -5.37
CA GLY A 19 4.66 5.68 -6.65
C GLY A 19 4.74 4.18 -6.90
N VAL A 20 4.32 3.70 -8.06
CA VAL A 20 4.31 2.26 -8.39
C VAL A 20 5.03 1.99 -9.70
N TYR A 21 5.77 0.88 -9.72
CA TYR A 21 6.39 0.32 -10.90
C TYR A 21 6.21 -1.20 -10.90
N ALA A 22 5.78 -1.74 -12.03
CA ALA A 22 5.70 -3.19 -12.20
C ALA A 22 6.15 -3.63 -13.58
N SER A 23 6.84 -4.76 -13.63
CA SER A 23 7.36 -5.36 -14.85
C SER A 23 7.00 -6.83 -14.96
N VAL A 24 6.69 -7.26 -16.17
CA VAL A 24 6.34 -8.65 -16.53
C VAL A 24 7.25 -9.06 -17.68
N ALA A 25 7.96 -10.19 -17.53
CA ALA A 25 8.96 -10.64 -18.51
C ALA A 25 9.96 -9.52 -18.92
N GLY A 26 10.37 -8.68 -17.95
CA GLY A 26 11.28 -7.55 -18.17
C GLY A 26 10.67 -6.32 -18.87
N ARG A 27 9.36 -6.33 -19.16
CA ARG A 27 8.64 -5.21 -19.79
C ARG A 27 7.77 -4.47 -18.78
N PRO A 28 7.86 -3.13 -18.67
CA PRO A 28 7.02 -2.36 -17.77
C PRO A 28 5.55 -2.43 -18.20
N VAL A 29 4.66 -2.72 -17.24
CA VAL A 29 3.20 -2.83 -17.45
C VAL A 29 2.41 -1.84 -16.60
N VAL A 30 2.98 -1.45 -15.45
CA VAL A 30 2.42 -0.47 -14.52
C VAL A 30 3.52 0.55 -14.24
N TRP A 31 3.17 1.82 -14.36
CA TRP A 31 4.02 2.94 -13.95
C TRP A 31 3.13 4.12 -13.54
N GLY A 32 3.50 4.79 -12.47
CA GLY A 32 2.81 6.00 -12.01
C GLY A 32 2.26 5.83 -10.60
N LYS A 33 0.94 5.90 -10.43
CA LYS A 33 0.30 5.98 -9.10
C LYS A 33 -0.48 4.73 -8.72
N LEU A 34 -0.32 4.34 -7.46
CA LEU A 34 -1.17 3.41 -6.73
C LEU A 34 -1.85 4.17 -5.59
N VAL A 35 -3.16 4.31 -5.64
CA VAL A 35 -3.96 4.94 -4.59
C VAL A 35 -4.62 3.83 -3.79
N MET A 36 -4.45 3.84 -2.48
CA MET A 36 -4.99 2.81 -1.60
C MET A 36 -5.77 3.44 -0.44
N ARG A 37 -6.87 2.77 -0.11
CA ARG A 37 -7.64 2.96 1.11
C ARG A 37 -7.70 1.62 1.84
N VAL A 38 -7.28 1.61 3.09
CA VAL A 38 -7.43 0.46 3.99
C VAL A 38 -8.67 0.68 4.85
N LEU A 39 -9.63 -0.24 4.72
CA LEU A 39 -10.88 -0.23 5.46
C LEU A 39 -10.68 -0.90 6.85
N PRO A 40 -11.57 -0.63 7.83
CA PRO A 40 -11.44 -1.18 9.18
C PRO A 40 -11.45 -2.72 9.25
N ASP A 41 -12.03 -3.39 8.26
CA ASP A 41 -12.07 -4.84 8.12
C ASP A 41 -10.84 -5.41 7.38
N GLN A 42 -9.76 -4.63 7.29
CA GLN A 42 -8.51 -4.97 6.59
C GLN A 42 -8.66 -5.17 5.08
N ARG A 43 -9.79 -4.78 4.48
CA ARG A 43 -9.93 -4.72 3.03
C ARG A 43 -9.17 -3.53 2.45
N VAL A 44 -8.60 -3.73 1.28
CA VAL A 44 -7.92 -2.69 0.50
C VAL A 44 -8.75 -2.37 -0.72
N GLN A 45 -8.97 -1.09 -0.99
CA GLN A 45 -9.63 -0.58 -2.19
C GLN A 45 -8.85 0.58 -2.77
N GLY A 46 -8.97 0.80 -4.08
CA GLY A 46 -8.44 2.01 -4.70
C GLY A 46 -8.20 1.85 -6.19
N THR A 47 -7.12 2.44 -6.69
CA THR A 47 -6.76 2.37 -8.10
C THR A 47 -5.27 2.17 -8.32
N ILE A 48 -4.91 1.50 -9.42
CA ILE A 48 -3.53 1.35 -9.88
C ILE A 48 -3.42 1.84 -11.32
N GLN A 49 -2.32 2.51 -11.66
CA GLN A 49 -2.10 3.04 -13.00
C GLN A 49 -1.52 1.97 -13.94
N PHE A 50 -2.41 1.25 -14.62
CA PHE A 50 -2.03 0.22 -15.58
C PHE A 50 -1.95 0.82 -16.99
N ARG A 51 -0.76 0.77 -17.60
CA ARG A 51 -0.48 1.35 -18.93
C ARG A 51 -1.02 2.79 -19.10
N GLY A 52 -0.87 3.62 -18.06
CA GLY A 52 -1.32 5.01 -18.03
C GLY A 52 -2.76 5.22 -17.57
N THR A 53 -3.61 4.19 -17.53
CA THR A 53 -5.01 4.28 -17.13
C THR A 53 -5.19 3.85 -15.66
N PRO A 54 -5.83 4.66 -14.80
CA PRO A 54 -6.23 4.23 -13.47
C PRO A 54 -7.31 3.15 -13.57
N ILE A 55 -7.04 1.96 -13.04
CA ILE A 55 -8.01 0.85 -12.97
C ILE A 55 -8.29 0.50 -11.51
N PRO A 56 -9.52 0.05 -11.19
CA PRO A 56 -9.88 -0.29 -9.83
C PRO A 56 -9.07 -1.48 -9.32
N ILE A 57 -8.77 -1.46 -8.02
CA ILE A 57 -8.20 -2.59 -7.29
C ILE A 57 -9.03 -2.93 -6.05
N GLU A 58 -9.04 -4.22 -5.72
CA GLU A 58 -9.60 -4.73 -4.48
C GLU A 58 -8.68 -5.78 -3.87
N GLY A 59 -8.61 -5.86 -2.55
CA GLY A 59 -7.68 -6.74 -1.87
C GLY A 59 -7.84 -6.79 -0.37
N SER A 60 -6.81 -7.30 0.29
CA SER A 60 -6.69 -7.39 1.73
C SER A 60 -5.27 -7.07 2.20
N TRP A 61 -5.20 -6.56 3.43
CA TRP A 61 -3.98 -6.32 4.17
C TRP A 61 -3.92 -7.28 5.35
N ASN A 62 -2.85 -8.05 5.48
CA ASN A 62 -2.58 -8.85 6.66
C ASN A 62 -1.50 -8.15 7.48
N GLU A 63 -1.93 -7.50 8.56
CA GLU A 63 -1.05 -6.73 9.44
C GLU A 63 -0.01 -7.62 10.15
N SER A 64 -0.41 -8.80 10.63
CA SER A 64 0.50 -9.72 11.33
C SER A 64 1.61 -10.23 10.40
N ALA A 65 1.28 -10.51 9.14
CA ALA A 65 2.24 -10.99 8.14
C ALA A 65 2.93 -9.86 7.36
N GLN A 66 2.52 -8.61 7.58
CA GLN A 66 2.97 -7.45 6.79
C GLN A 66 2.79 -7.66 5.29
N GLN A 67 1.70 -8.34 4.92
CA GLN A 67 1.48 -8.84 3.58
C GLN A 67 0.27 -8.16 2.97
N ILE A 68 0.42 -7.69 1.73
CA ILE A 68 -0.68 -7.17 0.93
C ILE A 68 -0.97 -8.11 -0.21
N VAL A 69 -2.26 -8.32 -0.49
CA VAL A 69 -2.74 -8.98 -1.70
C VAL A 69 -3.83 -8.13 -2.29
N PHE A 70 -3.74 -7.81 -3.58
CA PHE A 70 -4.82 -7.13 -4.28
C PHE A 70 -4.87 -7.57 -5.73
N HIS A 71 -6.02 -7.40 -6.35
CA HIS A 71 -6.24 -7.71 -7.75
C HIS A 71 -6.82 -6.51 -8.48
N SER A 72 -6.54 -6.48 -9.77
CA SER A 72 -7.14 -5.62 -10.77
C SER A 72 -7.78 -6.52 -11.82
N PRO A 73 -8.58 -5.98 -12.76
CA PRO A 73 -9.10 -6.77 -13.88
C PRO A 73 -8.04 -7.50 -14.72
N TYR A 74 -6.77 -7.06 -14.70
CA TYR A 74 -5.71 -7.61 -15.56
C TYR A 74 -4.62 -8.38 -14.83
N ALA A 75 -4.48 -8.19 -13.51
CA ALA A 75 -3.36 -8.74 -12.75
C ALA A 75 -3.69 -8.90 -11.27
N ALA A 76 -3.14 -9.95 -10.66
CA ALA A 76 -3.12 -10.18 -9.23
C ALA A 76 -1.72 -9.85 -8.68
N TYR A 77 -1.68 -9.18 -7.54
CA TYR A 77 -0.47 -8.68 -6.89
C TYR A 77 -0.40 -9.25 -5.48
N SER A 78 0.79 -9.66 -5.07
CA SER A 78 1.09 -10.01 -3.68
C SER A 78 2.47 -9.47 -3.31
N GLY A 79 2.62 -9.02 -2.08
CA GLY A 79 3.88 -8.44 -1.62
C GLY A 79 3.92 -8.20 -0.12
N HIS A 80 5.04 -7.67 0.34
CA HIS A 80 5.27 -7.38 1.75
C HIS A 80 5.68 -5.92 1.94
N LEU A 81 5.35 -5.39 3.12
CA LEU A 81 5.72 -4.06 3.56
C LEU A 81 7.05 -4.09 4.35
N THR A 82 7.98 -3.26 3.88
CA THR A 82 9.17 -2.87 4.62
C THR A 82 9.01 -1.40 5.01
N ILE A 83 9.34 -1.08 6.26
CA ILE A 83 9.33 0.28 6.79
C ILE A 83 10.74 0.61 7.25
N TYR A 84 11.22 1.81 6.94
CA TYR A 84 12.45 2.35 7.49
C TYR A 84 12.28 3.84 7.83
N ASP A 85 12.80 4.24 8.99
CA ASP A 85 12.71 5.61 9.48
C ASP A 85 14.02 6.34 9.18
N ASP A 86 13.93 7.45 8.45
CA ASP A 86 15.00 8.41 8.27
C ASP A 86 14.78 9.60 9.21
N VAL A 87 15.39 9.49 10.39
CA VAL A 87 15.27 10.47 11.47
C VAL A 87 15.88 11.82 11.09
N GLN A 88 16.86 11.86 10.17
CA GLN A 88 17.54 13.10 9.79
C GLN A 88 16.63 14.02 9.00
N ILE A 89 15.81 13.46 8.12
CA ILE A 89 14.84 14.20 7.30
C ILE A 89 13.39 14.07 7.81
N GLN A 90 13.21 13.44 8.98
CA GLN A 90 11.91 13.24 9.64
C GLN A 90 10.88 12.49 8.77
N LEU A 91 11.33 11.53 7.97
CA LEU A 91 10.47 10.71 7.13
C LEU A 91 10.49 9.25 7.57
N ARG A 92 9.35 8.60 7.41
CA ARG A 92 9.20 7.15 7.42
C ARG A 92 8.89 6.73 6.01
N HIS A 93 9.73 5.87 5.48
CA HIS A 93 9.61 5.33 4.15
C HIS A 93 8.89 3.99 4.23
N LEU A 94 7.86 3.85 3.39
CA LEU A 94 7.09 2.63 3.26
C LEU A 94 7.34 2.06 1.88
N VAL A 95 7.79 0.81 1.83
CA VAL A 95 8.14 0.13 0.60
C VAL A 95 7.38 -1.19 0.52
N LEU A 96 6.49 -1.28 -0.46
CA LEU A 96 5.84 -2.52 -0.85
C LEU A 96 6.62 -3.16 -1.98
N THR A 97 6.98 -4.43 -1.85
CA THR A 97 7.63 -5.20 -2.91
C THR A 97 7.00 -6.57 -3.02
N GLY A 98 6.95 -7.10 -4.25
CA GLY A 98 6.45 -8.45 -4.42
C GLY A 98 6.34 -8.93 -5.85
N ARG A 99 5.47 -9.92 -6.03
CA ARG A 99 5.22 -10.59 -7.29
C ARG A 99 3.83 -10.24 -7.81
N LEU A 100 3.71 -10.26 -9.13
CA LEU A 100 2.43 -10.13 -9.80
C LEU A 100 2.25 -11.27 -10.79
N ARG A 101 1.00 -11.60 -11.08
CA ARG A 101 0.61 -12.54 -12.13
C ARG A 101 -0.46 -11.90 -12.99
N MET A 102 -0.26 -11.94 -14.30
CA MET A 102 -1.24 -11.47 -15.26
C MET A 102 -2.41 -12.46 -15.35
N LEU A 103 -3.63 -11.94 -15.29
CA LEU A 103 -4.86 -12.73 -15.31
C LEU A 103 -5.37 -12.94 -16.76
N PRO A 104 -6.14 -14.03 -17.03
CA PRO A 104 -6.81 -14.27 -18.31
C PRO A 104 -7.81 -13.15 -18.72
N PRO A 105 -8.29 -13.14 -19.97
CA PRO A 105 -8.49 -11.94 -20.81
C PRO A 105 -9.23 -10.74 -20.19
N PRO A 106 -8.91 -9.51 -20.64
CA PRO A 106 -8.35 -9.19 -21.97
C PRO A 106 -6.81 -9.07 -22.04
N SER A 107 -6.05 -9.59 -21.07
CA SER A 107 -4.59 -9.54 -21.10
C SER A 107 -3.97 -10.53 -22.10
N LEU A 108 -3.19 -10.02 -23.06
CA LEU A 108 -2.35 -10.83 -23.97
C LEU A 108 -1.20 -11.54 -23.24
N GLN A 109 -0.85 -11.10 -22.03
CA GLN A 109 0.23 -11.67 -21.21
C GLN A 109 -0.32 -12.61 -20.13
N ALA A 110 -1.54 -13.14 -20.29
CA ALA A 110 -2.18 -13.98 -19.29
C ALA A 110 -1.27 -15.15 -18.88
N GLY A 111 -1.15 -15.38 -17.57
CA GLY A 111 -0.29 -16.42 -17.01
C GLY A 111 1.16 -15.97 -16.74
N GLU A 112 1.60 -14.87 -17.34
CA GLU A 112 2.94 -14.34 -17.11
C GLU A 112 3.11 -13.80 -15.69
N TYR A 113 4.32 -13.97 -15.17
CA TYR A 113 4.71 -13.50 -13.85
C TYR A 113 5.61 -12.27 -13.96
N GLY A 114 5.54 -11.44 -12.93
CA GLY A 114 6.32 -10.22 -12.84
C GLY A 114 6.65 -9.85 -11.41
N THR A 115 7.35 -8.72 -11.29
CA THR A 115 7.68 -8.08 -10.02
C THR A 115 7.08 -6.70 -9.98
N TRP A 116 6.79 -6.22 -8.78
CA TRP A 116 6.33 -4.86 -8.57
C TRP A 116 6.93 -4.28 -7.30
N VAL A 117 7.03 -2.95 -7.30
CA VAL A 117 7.44 -2.14 -6.17
C VAL A 117 6.51 -0.94 -6.09
N ALA A 118 6.15 -0.55 -4.87
CA ALA A 118 5.49 0.72 -4.61
C ALA A 118 6.11 1.41 -3.39
N THR A 119 6.27 2.72 -3.46
CA THR A 119 6.90 3.52 -2.40
C THR A 119 6.02 4.71 -2.02
N THR A 120 5.98 5.03 -0.73
CA THR A 120 5.38 6.27 -0.21
C THR A 120 6.13 6.69 1.04
N ASP A 121 6.04 7.97 1.37
CA ASP A 121 6.70 8.56 2.52
C ASP A 121 5.66 9.20 3.44
N ILE A 122 5.82 9.02 4.75
CA ILE A 122 5.02 9.71 5.76
C ILE A 122 5.94 10.49 6.69
N ASN A 123 5.48 11.64 7.16
CA ASN A 123 6.26 12.45 8.09
C ASN A 123 6.17 11.87 9.51
N LEU A 124 7.32 11.70 10.18
CA LEU A 124 7.40 11.11 11.53
C LEU A 124 6.67 11.94 12.60
N HIS A 125 6.52 13.26 12.41
CA HIS A 125 5.83 14.13 13.36
C HIS A 125 4.30 14.11 13.26
N ARG A 126 3.71 13.42 12.26
CA ARG A 126 2.25 13.44 12.04
C ARG A 126 1.46 12.36 12.79
N GLU A 127 2.12 11.53 13.63
CA GLU A 127 1.45 10.48 14.42
C GLU A 127 0.98 10.93 15.83
N SER A 128 0.86 12.24 16.10
CA SER A 128 0.29 12.72 17.36
C SER A 128 -1.24 12.92 17.30
N THR A 129 -1.97 11.88 17.73
CA THR A 129 -3.32 11.91 18.36
C THR A 129 -4.48 12.59 17.63
N THR A 130 -5.30 11.80 16.94
CA THR A 130 -6.73 12.13 16.76
C THR A 130 -7.50 11.66 18.00
N LYS A 131 -7.56 12.48 19.06
CA LYS A 131 -8.59 12.30 20.10
C LYS A 131 -9.88 12.95 19.59
N ILE A 132 -10.83 12.13 19.15
CA ILE A 132 -12.19 12.60 18.86
C ILE A 132 -12.87 12.87 20.20
N SER A 133 -12.87 14.12 20.65
CA SER A 133 -13.63 14.56 21.82
C SER A 133 -15.09 14.78 21.42
N TYR A 134 -15.99 13.86 21.78
CA TYR A 134 -17.43 14.12 21.76
C TYR A 134 -17.76 15.10 22.89
N ARG A 135 -17.93 16.39 22.55
CA ARG A 135 -18.46 17.40 23.48
C ARG A 135 -19.98 17.29 23.48
N ILE A 136 -20.52 16.51 24.41
CA ILE A 136 -21.97 16.45 24.66
C ILE A 136 -22.37 17.77 25.33
N PHE A 137 -23.14 18.60 24.63
CA PHE A 137 -23.86 19.72 25.23
C PHE A 137 -25.04 19.16 26.03
N ARG A 138 -25.03 19.33 27.35
CA ARG A 138 -26.28 19.32 28.13
C ARG A 138 -26.80 20.75 28.23
N LYS A 139 -28.09 20.93 27.95
CA LYS A 139 -28.88 22.08 28.41
C LYS A 139 -29.37 21.80 29.82
#